data_AF-H3C0A1-F1
#
_entry.id   AF-H3C0A1-F1
#
_cell.length_a   1.000
_cell.length_b   1.000
_cell.length_c   1.000
_cell.angle_alpha   90.00
_cell.angle_beta   90.00
_cell.angle_gamma   90.00
#
_symmetry.space_group_name_H-M   'P 1'
#
loop_
_entity.id
_entity.type
_entity.pdbx_description
1 polymer ?
#
loop_
_entity_poly.entity_id
_entity_poly.type
_entity_poly.pdbx_seq_one_letter_code
_entity_poly.pdbx_strand_id
1 'polypeptide(L)'
;MSSHLQWMVIRNCSSFLIKRNGQTYSTEPNNLKARNSFRFNGLVHKKTVGVQPAADGKGIVVVLKKRRGQNKPATSYEKITINKNSRATLSSLRHIISKNKYRKDLRMAALRRASAILKSQKPVVVKKKRTRAAKTA
;
A
#
# COMPACT_ATOMS: atom_id res chain seq x y z
N MET A 1 7.02 -11.58 -20.91
CA MET A 1 8.21 -11.14 -20.15
C MET A 1 8.20 -11.76 -18.75
N SER A 2 9.35 -12.30 -18.29
CA SER A 2 9.51 -12.91 -16.97
C SER A 2 9.70 -11.84 -15.88
N SER A 3 9.13 -12.06 -14.70
CA SER A 3 9.27 -11.13 -13.55
C SER A 3 10.70 -11.08 -13.01
N HIS A 4 11.42 -12.22 -13.02
CA HIS A 4 12.81 -12.27 -12.57
C HIS A 4 13.74 -11.49 -13.50
N LEU A 5 13.54 -11.62 -14.82
CA LEU A 5 14.31 -10.88 -15.80
C LEU A 5 14.10 -9.37 -15.63
N GLN A 6 12.84 -8.92 -15.56
CA GLN A 6 12.53 -7.51 -15.33
C GLN A 6 13.15 -7.00 -14.03
N TRP A 7 13.10 -7.80 -12.96
CA TRP A 7 13.72 -7.45 -11.68
C TRP A 7 15.24 -7.30 -11.79
N MET A 8 15.93 -8.19 -12.51
CA MET A 8 17.37 -8.09 -12.72
C MET A 8 17.75 -6.80 -13.44
N VAL A 9 16.90 -6.33 -14.37
CA VAL A 9 17.08 -5.03 -15.02
C VAL A 9 16.86 -3.89 -14.02
N ILE A 10 15.69 -3.82 -13.37
CA ILE A 10 15.29 -2.59 -12.63
C ILE A 10 15.86 -2.48 -11.20
N ARG A 11 16.36 -3.57 -10.60
CA ARG A 11 16.71 -3.62 -9.16
C ARG A 11 17.69 -2.56 -8.70
N ASN A 12 18.53 -2.04 -9.61
CA ASN A 12 19.60 -1.08 -9.31
C ASN A 12 19.55 0.23 -10.10
N CYS A 13 18.69 0.35 -11.13
CA CYS A 13 18.65 1.52 -12.02
C CYS A 13 17.25 2.09 -12.26
N SER A 14 16.24 1.67 -11.48
CA SER A 14 14.90 2.24 -11.58
C SER A 14 14.84 3.71 -11.14
N SER A 15 14.07 4.54 -11.84
CA SER A 15 13.77 5.92 -11.43
C SER A 15 13.01 6.02 -10.10
N PHE A 16 12.33 4.95 -9.68
CA PHE A 16 11.64 4.89 -8.39
C PHE A 16 12.58 4.56 -7.22
N LEU A 17 13.84 4.18 -7.50
CA LEU A 17 14.79 3.74 -6.50
C LEU A 17 15.37 4.93 -5.72
N ILE A 18 15.29 4.87 -4.40
CA ILE A 18 15.90 5.87 -3.51
C ILE A 18 16.87 5.17 -2.56
N LYS A 19 18.14 5.59 -2.58
CA LYS A 19 19.19 5.13 -1.66
C LYS A 19 19.66 6.31 -0.81
N ARG A 20 19.37 6.28 0.49
CA ARG A 20 19.76 7.34 1.45
C ARG A 20 19.97 6.72 2.83
N ASN A 21 20.94 7.23 3.60
CA ASN A 21 21.20 6.85 4.99
C ASN A 21 21.34 5.33 5.22
N GLY A 22 22.05 4.63 4.32
CA GLY A 22 22.21 3.17 4.38
C GLY A 22 20.94 2.35 4.10
N GLN A 23 19.84 3.00 3.71
CA GLN A 23 18.55 2.38 3.46
C GLN A 23 18.15 2.51 1.99
N THR A 24 17.41 1.51 1.49
CA THR A 24 16.97 1.46 0.10
C THR A 24 15.44 1.32 0.03
N TYR A 25 14.82 2.29 -0.64
CA TYR A 25 13.38 2.42 -0.81
C TYR A 25 12.98 2.39 -2.30
N SER A 26 11.71 2.13 -2.57
CA SER A 26 11.11 2.34 -3.89
C SER A 26 9.80 3.11 -3.77
N THR A 27 9.64 4.14 -4.59
CA THR A 27 8.45 5.01 -4.65
C THR A 27 7.43 4.59 -5.70
N GLU A 28 7.60 3.41 -6.31
CA GLU A 28 6.72 2.91 -7.35
C GLU A 28 5.27 2.68 -6.83
N PRO A 29 4.26 2.85 -7.70
CA PRO A 29 2.88 2.52 -7.35
C PRO A 29 2.75 1.02 -7.06
N ASN A 30 1.78 0.67 -6.22
CA ASN A 30 1.49 -0.72 -5.81
C ASN A 30 2.62 -1.43 -5.03
N ASN A 31 3.57 -0.70 -4.44
CA ASN A 31 4.50 -1.23 -3.44
C ASN A 31 3.99 -1.01 -2.02
N LEU A 32 3.55 -2.09 -1.37
CA LEU A 32 2.89 -2.01 -0.06
C LEU A 32 3.81 -1.55 1.08
N LYS A 33 5.11 -1.84 1.01
CA LYS A 33 6.08 -1.52 2.06
C LYS A 33 7.06 -0.40 1.67
N ALA A 34 6.96 0.14 0.46
CA ALA A 34 7.90 1.10 -0.11
C ALA A 34 9.38 0.64 -0.08
N ARG A 35 9.64 -0.68 0.01
CA ARG A 35 10.99 -1.24 0.05
C ARG A 35 11.39 -1.71 -1.35
N ASN A 36 12.64 -1.49 -1.73
CA ASN A 36 13.20 -2.09 -2.94
C ASN A 36 13.42 -3.60 -2.71
N SER A 37 12.47 -4.41 -3.14
CA SER A 37 12.49 -5.86 -2.94
C SER A 37 11.61 -6.53 -3.98
N PHE A 38 12.10 -7.62 -4.56
CA PHE A 38 11.36 -8.40 -5.56
C PHE A 38 9.93 -8.71 -5.12
N ARG A 39 9.72 -9.21 -3.90
CA ARG A 39 8.39 -9.60 -3.40
C ARG A 39 7.36 -8.46 -3.39
N PHE A 40 7.78 -7.24 -3.07
CA PHE A 40 6.87 -6.10 -2.88
C PHE A 40 6.76 -5.21 -4.12
N ASN A 41 7.50 -5.53 -5.18
CA ASN A 41 7.56 -4.69 -6.35
C ASN A 41 6.22 -4.66 -7.11
N GLY A 42 5.76 -3.46 -7.48
CA GLY A 42 4.46 -3.24 -8.12
C GLY A 42 4.46 -3.35 -9.64
N LEU A 43 5.63 -3.45 -10.28
CA LEU A 43 5.79 -3.33 -11.73
C LEU A 43 6.03 -4.69 -12.39
N VAL A 44 6.90 -5.52 -11.78
CA VAL A 44 7.39 -6.77 -12.39
C VAL A 44 6.42 -7.94 -12.31
N HIS A 45 5.50 -7.94 -11.34
CA HIS A 45 4.61 -9.07 -11.11
C HIS A 45 3.35 -9.01 -11.99
N LYS A 46 2.87 -10.19 -12.44
CA LYS A 46 1.59 -10.33 -13.14
C LYS A 46 0.39 -10.00 -12.25
N LYS A 47 0.52 -10.27 -10.94
CA LYS A 47 -0.47 -9.99 -9.90
C LYS A 47 0.11 -9.01 -8.89
N THR A 48 -0.57 -7.90 -8.64
CA THR A 48 -0.15 -6.89 -7.68
C THR A 48 -1.34 -6.44 -6.84
N VAL A 49 -1.05 -6.04 -5.60
CA VAL A 49 -2.05 -5.51 -4.66
C VAL A 49 -1.51 -4.17 -4.19
N GLY A 50 -2.19 -3.10 -4.56
CA GLY A 50 -1.98 -1.76 -4.05
C GLY A 50 -3.06 -1.41 -3.02
N VAL A 51 -2.69 -0.59 -2.04
CA VAL A 51 -3.63 0.05 -1.13
C VAL A 51 -3.27 1.54 -1.07
N GLN A 52 -4.21 2.37 -1.45
CA GLN A 52 -4.07 3.83 -1.56
C GLN A 52 -5.18 4.51 -0.75
N PRO A 53 -4.97 5.75 -0.29
CA PRO A 53 -6.08 6.58 0.22
C PRO A 53 -7.10 6.85 -0.91
N ALA A 54 -8.37 6.92 -0.56
CA ALA A 54 -9.39 7.44 -1.48
C ALA A 54 -9.21 8.93 -1.72
N ALA A 55 -9.61 9.41 -2.91
CA ALA A 55 -9.49 10.82 -3.30
C ALA A 55 -10.26 11.75 -2.34
N ASP A 56 -11.43 11.28 -1.86
CA ASP A 56 -12.30 12.04 -0.95
C ASP A 56 -11.77 12.11 0.50
N GLY A 57 -10.55 11.62 0.76
CA GLY A 57 -9.95 11.57 2.09
C GLY A 57 -10.59 10.55 3.05
N LYS A 58 -11.62 9.82 2.62
CA LYS A 58 -12.36 8.85 3.43
C LYS A 58 -12.30 7.45 2.82
N GLY A 59 -11.75 6.50 3.58
CA GLY A 59 -11.66 5.10 3.16
C GLY A 59 -10.44 4.81 2.29
N ILE A 60 -10.41 3.61 1.72
CA ILE A 60 -9.24 3.12 0.96
C ILE A 60 -9.63 2.73 -0.45
N VAL A 61 -8.66 2.79 -1.35
CA VAL A 61 -8.75 2.22 -2.71
C VAL A 61 -7.80 1.03 -2.78
N VAL A 62 -8.37 -0.13 -3.07
CA VAL A 62 -7.61 -1.36 -3.35
C VAL A 62 -7.38 -1.43 -4.85
N VAL A 63 -6.12 -1.51 -5.26
CA VAL A 63 -5.72 -1.59 -6.66
C VAL A 63 -5.25 -3.01 -6.96
N LEU A 64 -5.89 -3.68 -7.91
CA LEU A 64 -5.53 -5.03 -8.34
C LEU A 64 -5.14 -5.02 -9.81
N LYS A 65 -4.18 -5.87 -10.19
CA LYS A 65 -3.79 -6.03 -11.60
C LYS A 65 -4.68 -7.09 -12.27
N LYS A 66 -5.29 -6.76 -13.40
CA LYS A 66 -6.11 -7.69 -14.17
C LYS A 66 -5.23 -8.76 -14.81
N ARG A 67 -5.73 -9.99 -14.95
CA ARG A 67 -4.98 -11.07 -15.62
C ARG A 67 -4.74 -10.77 -17.11
N ARG A 68 -5.72 -10.19 -17.79
CA ARG A 68 -5.67 -9.78 -19.20
C ARG A 68 -5.18 -8.33 -19.31
N GLY A 69 -4.65 -7.95 -20.48
CA GLY A 69 -4.21 -6.57 -20.74
C GLY A 69 -2.92 -6.16 -20.03
N GLN A 70 -2.02 -7.10 -19.76
CA GLN A 70 -0.75 -6.81 -19.06
C GLN A 70 0.16 -5.83 -19.82
N ASN A 71 0.04 -5.79 -21.15
CA ASN A 71 0.72 -4.87 -22.05
C ASN A 71 -0.09 -3.59 -22.35
N LYS A 72 -1.24 -3.40 -21.67
CA LYS A 72 -2.13 -2.24 -21.84
C LYS A 72 -2.22 -1.48 -20.51
N PRO A 73 -1.25 -0.60 -20.18
CA PRO A 73 -1.16 0.04 -18.87
C PRO A 73 -2.46 0.73 -18.44
N ALA A 74 -3.14 1.42 -19.36
CA ALA A 74 -4.37 2.15 -19.11
C ALA A 74 -5.51 1.28 -18.55
N THR A 75 -5.63 0.02 -18.97
CA THR A 75 -6.73 -0.89 -18.59
C THR A 75 -6.28 -2.05 -17.70
N SER A 76 -4.98 -2.16 -17.42
CA SER A 76 -4.36 -3.27 -16.68
C SER A 76 -4.71 -3.32 -15.20
N TYR A 77 -5.26 -2.25 -14.64
CA TYR A 77 -5.60 -2.15 -13.22
C TYR A 77 -7.11 -2.03 -12.99
N GLU A 78 -7.55 -2.59 -11.87
CA GLU A 78 -8.90 -2.46 -11.34
C GLU A 78 -8.82 -1.80 -9.97
N LYS A 79 -9.67 -0.80 -9.74
CA LYS A 79 -9.71 -0.03 -8.50
C LYS A 79 -11.02 -0.31 -7.79
N ILE A 80 -10.95 -0.71 -6.53
CA ILE A 80 -12.11 -0.97 -5.69
C ILE A 80 -12.04 -0.01 -4.50
N THR A 81 -12.98 0.92 -4.44
CA THR A 81 -13.09 1.85 -3.31
C THR A 81 -13.87 1.19 -2.17
N ILE A 82 -13.32 1.23 -0.96
CA ILE A 82 -13.94 0.72 0.25
C ILE A 82 -14.03 1.87 1.25
N ASN A 83 -15.24 2.41 1.40
CA ASN A 83 -15.57 3.42 2.39
C ASN A 83 -16.52 2.81 3.44
N LYS A 84 -15.96 2.02 4.36
CA LYS A 84 -16.68 1.36 5.46
C LYS A 84 -15.97 1.66 6.78
N ASN A 85 -16.55 1.20 7.90
CA ASN A 85 -15.85 1.23 9.18
C ASN A 85 -14.52 0.45 9.14
N SER A 86 -13.62 0.70 10.09
CA SER A 86 -12.25 0.16 10.06
C SER A 86 -12.20 -1.38 10.04
N ARG A 87 -13.00 -2.03 10.88
CA ARG A 87 -13.06 -3.50 10.98
C ARG A 87 -13.60 -4.12 9.69
N ALA A 88 -14.68 -3.58 9.16
CA ALA A 88 -15.29 -4.05 7.91
C ALA A 88 -14.34 -3.85 6.73
N THR A 89 -13.66 -2.69 6.65
CA THR A 89 -12.68 -2.39 5.59
C THR A 89 -11.54 -3.40 5.58
N LEU A 90 -10.94 -3.67 6.76
CA LEU A 90 -9.88 -4.67 6.88
C LEU A 90 -10.37 -6.09 6.59
N SER A 91 -11.58 -6.43 7.01
CA SER A 91 -12.20 -7.73 6.71
C SER A 91 -12.43 -7.90 5.20
N SER A 92 -13.01 -6.91 4.52
CA SER A 92 -13.23 -6.93 3.07
C SER A 92 -11.90 -7.08 2.31
N LEU A 93 -10.87 -6.31 2.67
CA LEU A 93 -9.54 -6.44 2.05
C LEU A 93 -8.93 -7.82 2.28
N ARG A 94 -9.08 -8.40 3.48
CA ARG A 94 -8.64 -9.77 3.77
C ARG A 94 -9.35 -10.78 2.86
N HIS A 95 -10.66 -10.67 2.70
CA HIS A 95 -11.44 -11.57 1.87
C HIS A 95 -11.04 -11.46 0.39
N ILE A 96 -10.91 -10.25 -0.15
CA ILE A 96 -10.45 -10.00 -1.51
C ILE A 96 -9.14 -10.73 -1.82
N ILE A 97 -8.18 -10.74 -0.88
CA ILE A 97 -6.88 -11.40 -1.09
C ILE A 97 -6.96 -12.92 -0.82
N SER A 98 -7.55 -13.33 0.30
CA SER A 98 -7.52 -14.72 0.76
C SER A 98 -8.49 -15.62 0.01
N LYS A 99 -9.75 -15.20 -0.18
CA LYS A 99 -10.79 -16.02 -0.80
C LYS A 99 -10.54 -16.18 -2.30
N ASN A 100 -10.10 -15.12 -2.97
CA ASN A 100 -9.75 -15.16 -4.40
C ASN A 100 -8.37 -15.80 -4.67
N LYS A 101 -7.67 -16.28 -3.63
CA LYS A 101 -6.32 -16.88 -3.71
C LYS A 101 -5.34 -16.03 -4.54
N TYR A 102 -5.44 -14.69 -4.44
CA TYR A 102 -4.79 -13.80 -5.40
C TYR A 102 -3.27 -13.65 -5.14
N ARG A 103 -2.91 -13.07 -3.98
CA ARG A 103 -1.53 -12.93 -3.47
C ARG A 103 -1.52 -12.99 -1.94
N LYS A 104 -1.74 -14.21 -1.42
CA LYS A 104 -1.87 -14.46 0.03
C LYS A 104 -0.63 -14.01 0.82
N ASP A 105 0.54 -14.03 0.18
CA ASP A 105 1.80 -13.56 0.73
C ASP A 105 1.79 -12.06 1.10
N LEU A 106 1.02 -11.24 0.38
CA LEU A 106 0.93 -9.80 0.61
C LEU A 106 -0.19 -9.40 1.59
N ARG A 107 -1.05 -10.35 1.99
CA ARG A 107 -2.24 -10.09 2.81
C ARG A 107 -1.95 -9.21 4.03
N MET A 108 -0.96 -9.61 4.84
CA MET A 108 -0.65 -8.89 6.07
C MET A 108 0.03 -7.54 5.82
N ALA A 109 0.75 -7.38 4.72
CA ALA A 109 1.31 -6.08 4.33
C ALA A 109 0.18 -5.13 3.88
N ALA A 110 -0.78 -5.62 3.10
CA ALA A 110 -1.93 -4.85 2.64
C ALA A 110 -2.81 -4.40 3.82
N LEU A 111 -3.10 -5.30 4.78
CA LEU A 111 -3.87 -4.96 5.97
C LEU A 111 -3.19 -3.90 6.84
N ARG A 112 -1.86 -3.99 7.04
CA ARG A 112 -1.12 -2.99 7.81
C ARG A 112 -1.12 -1.62 7.11
N ARG A 113 -0.95 -1.60 5.78
CA ARG A 113 -1.02 -0.36 5.00
C ARG A 113 -2.40 0.27 5.05
N ALA A 114 -3.46 -0.53 4.89
CA ALA A 114 -4.84 -0.07 5.03
C ALA A 114 -5.10 0.52 6.42
N SER A 115 -4.65 -0.15 7.48
CA SER A 115 -4.79 0.35 8.85
C SER A 115 -4.03 1.66 9.06
N ALA A 116 -2.84 1.82 8.46
CA ALA A 116 -2.08 3.07 8.53
C ALA A 116 -2.81 4.22 7.84
N ILE A 117 -3.39 3.98 6.66
CA ILE A 117 -4.20 4.98 5.93
C ILE A 117 -5.45 5.36 6.73
N LEU A 118 -6.19 4.37 7.24
CA LEU A 118 -7.37 4.65 8.07
C LEU A 118 -7.01 5.41 9.35
N LYS A 119 -5.81 5.21 9.90
CA LYS A 119 -5.30 5.98 11.04
C LYS A 119 -4.93 7.41 10.63
N SER A 120 -4.31 7.61 9.46
CA SER A 120 -3.93 8.94 8.97
C SER A 120 -5.13 9.80 8.58
N GLN A 121 -6.27 9.18 8.24
CA GLN A 121 -7.52 9.87 7.92
C GLN A 121 -8.31 10.31 9.16
N LYS A 122 -7.97 9.82 10.36
CA LYS A 122 -8.64 10.26 11.57
C LYS A 122 -8.21 11.69 11.92
N PRO A 123 -9.12 12.52 12.48
CA PRO A 123 -8.76 13.84 12.95
C PRO A 123 -7.59 13.75 13.93
N VAL A 124 -6.58 14.61 13.73
CA VAL A 124 -5.46 14.72 14.65
C VAL A 124 -5.97 15.48 15.88
N VAL A 125 -6.19 14.76 16.98
CA VAL A 125 -6.49 15.40 18.27
C VAL A 125 -5.20 16.05 18.75
N VAL A 126 -5.11 17.38 18.65
CA VAL A 126 -4.02 18.15 19.26
C VAL A 126 -4.14 18.00 20.77
N LYS A 127 -3.32 17.14 21.36
CA LYS A 127 -3.24 17.02 22.82
C LYS A 127 -2.65 18.33 23.35
N LYS A 128 -3.49 19.20 23.90
CA LYS A 128 -3.02 20.37 24.66
C LYS A 128 -2.10 19.84 25.77
N LYS A 129 -0.89 20.39 25.84
CA LYS A 129 0.09 20.07 26.90
C LYS A 129 -0.60 20.42 28.22
N ARG A 130 -0.85 19.44 29.08
CA ARG A 130 -1.39 19.68 30.43
C ARG A 130 -0.40 20.59 31.15
N THR A 131 -0.74 21.86 31.33
CA THR A 131 -0.03 22.74 32.26
C THR A 131 -0.29 22.20 33.66
N ARG A 132 0.77 21.85 34.41
CA ARG A 132 0.63 21.58 35.84
C ARG A 132 0.21 22.90 36.49
N ALA A 133 -0.83 22.87 37.33
CA ALA A 133 -1.14 23.99 38.20
C ALA A 133 0.11 24.30 39.05
N ALA A 134 0.47 25.57 39.16
CA ALA A 134 1.54 26.00 40.03
C ALA A 134 1.19 25.57 41.46
N LYS A 135 2.15 24.93 42.16
CA LYS A 135 2.02 24.69 43.60
C LYS A 135 1.99 26.07 44.28
N THR A 136 0.89 26.41 44.91
CA THR A 136 0.85 27.48 45.91
C THR A 136 1.68 27.05 47.11
N ALA A 137 2.59 27.92 47.53
CA ALA A 137 3.37 27.80 48.77
C ALA A 137 2.48 28.04 49.99
#